data_AF-A0A9W7QBK2-F1
#
_entry.id   AF-A0A9W7QBK2-F1
#
_cell.length_a   1.000
_cell.length_b   1.000
_cell.length_c   1.000
_cell.angle_alpha   90.00
_cell.angle_beta   90.00
_cell.angle_gamma   90.00
#
_symmetry.space_group_name_H-M   'P 1'
#
loop_
_entity.id
_entity.type
_entity.pdbx_description
1 polymer ?
#
loop_
_entity_poly.entity_id
_entity_poly.type
_entity_poly.pdbx_seq_one_letter_code
_entity_poly.pdbx_strand_id
1 'polypeptide(L)'
;MRKKKIMKCILVVIMICAVYMGFLQYHIYKHGHMNATYDADYIIVLGSKVNGTKPSYSLQYRIDKAAEYLKSHEKTIAIVSGGQGKGEDISEALAMKQGLIKQNIAEDRIIMEDKSTSTDENITFSKPLIPADMKKGMIVTNDFHMFRAKKIAAKQGLQLEGLPAKTPKPIIIPSNVREYLAITQYWFMNRI
;
A
#
# COMPACT_ATOMS: atom_id res chain seq x y z
N MET A 1 28.17 -28.43 -30.67
CA MET A 1 28.62 -27.98 -29.32
C MET A 1 28.09 -26.60 -28.91
N ARG A 2 28.10 -25.58 -29.79
CA ARG A 2 27.67 -24.20 -29.50
C ARG A 2 26.19 -24.08 -29.06
N LYS A 3 25.26 -24.76 -29.75
CA LYS A 3 23.82 -24.79 -29.38
C LYS A 3 23.55 -25.32 -27.96
N LYS A 4 24.27 -26.38 -27.55
CA LYS A 4 24.15 -26.96 -26.18
C LYS A 4 24.67 -25.99 -25.11
N LYS A 5 25.73 -25.23 -25.40
CA LYS A 5 26.24 -24.19 -24.48
C LYS A 5 25.24 -23.02 -24.35
N ILE A 6 24.68 -22.54 -25.46
CA ILE A 6 23.65 -21.48 -25.46
C ILE A 6 22.41 -21.93 -24.67
N MET A 7 21.93 -23.16 -24.88
CA MET A 7 20.79 -23.70 -24.14
C MET A 7 21.04 -23.74 -22.63
N LYS A 8 22.24 -24.17 -22.20
CA LYS A 8 22.63 -24.14 -20.79
C LYS A 8 22.63 -22.72 -20.22
N CYS A 9 23.15 -21.73 -20.95
CA CYS A 9 23.12 -20.33 -20.52
C CYS A 9 21.68 -19.83 -20.34
N ILE A 10 20.79 -20.11 -21.30
CA ILE A 10 19.37 -19.73 -21.21
C ILE A 10 18.72 -20.35 -19.96
N LEU A 11 18.94 -21.64 -19.71
CA LEU A 11 18.39 -22.33 -18.54
C LEU A 11 18.90 -21.72 -17.22
N VAL A 12 20.18 -21.36 -17.15
CA VAL A 12 20.75 -20.69 -15.96
C VAL A 12 20.10 -19.32 -15.75
N VAL A 13 19.92 -18.52 -16.81
CA VAL A 13 19.25 -17.22 -16.71
C VAL A 13 17.80 -17.38 -16.24
N ILE A 14 17.06 -18.34 -16.79
CA ILE A 14 15.69 -18.63 -16.37
C ILE A 14 15.65 -19.04 -14.88
N MET A 15 16.58 -19.86 -14.44
CA MET A 15 16.68 -20.29 -13.04
C MET A 15 16.94 -19.09 -12.10
N ILE A 16 17.87 -18.20 -12.46
CA ILE A 16 18.17 -16.99 -11.68
C ILE A 16 16.92 -16.10 -11.59
N CYS A 17 16.22 -15.88 -12.72
CA CYS A 17 14.98 -15.11 -12.73
C CYS A 17 13.89 -15.76 -11.87
N ALA A 18 13.75 -17.09 -11.92
CA ALA A 18 12.78 -17.82 -11.11
C ALA A 18 13.07 -17.71 -9.60
N VAL A 19 14.35 -17.85 -9.19
CA VAL A 19 14.77 -17.67 -7.80
C VAL A 19 14.49 -16.24 -7.33
N TYR A 20 14.81 -15.24 -8.16
CA TYR A 20 14.54 -13.83 -7.85
C TYR A 20 13.05 -13.53 -7.69
N MET A 21 12.21 -14.00 -8.63
CA MET A 21 10.75 -13.86 -8.52
C MET A 21 10.20 -14.59 -7.29
N GLY A 22 10.73 -15.77 -6.95
CA GLY A 22 10.37 -16.49 -5.74
C GLY A 22 10.70 -15.69 -4.48
N PHE A 23 11.86 -15.04 -4.43
CA PHE A 23 12.26 -14.15 -3.35
C PHE A 23 11.30 -12.95 -3.20
N LEU A 24 10.95 -12.29 -4.31
CA LEU A 24 9.98 -11.19 -4.29
C LEU A 24 8.60 -11.64 -3.84
N GLN A 25 8.11 -12.76 -4.38
CA GLN A 25 6.80 -13.32 -4.02
C GLN A 25 6.76 -13.73 -2.53
N TYR A 26 7.84 -14.28 -1.99
CA TYR A 26 7.96 -14.55 -0.56
C TYR A 26 7.79 -13.28 0.27
N HIS A 27 8.47 -12.19 -0.09
CA HIS A 27 8.38 -10.92 0.63
C HIS A 27 6.99 -10.28 0.53
N ILE A 28 6.36 -10.30 -0.66
CA ILE A 28 4.99 -9.85 -0.86
C ILE A 28 4.04 -10.68 0.00
N TYR A 29 4.13 -12.01 -0.06
CA TYR A 29 3.27 -12.91 0.71
C TYR A 29 3.40 -12.66 2.22
N LYS A 30 4.63 -12.63 2.73
CA LYS A 30 4.93 -12.43 4.16
C LYS A 30 4.35 -11.11 4.68
N HIS A 31 4.48 -10.02 3.92
CA HIS A 31 3.95 -8.71 4.34
C HIS A 31 2.44 -8.59 4.09
N GLY A 32 1.90 -9.27 3.08
CA GLY A 32 0.47 -9.33 2.81
C GLY A 32 -0.34 -10.14 3.83
N HIS A 33 0.32 -11.00 4.62
CA HIS A 33 -0.31 -11.83 5.66
C HIS A 33 0.19 -11.50 7.07
N MET A 34 0.76 -10.31 7.25
CA MET A 34 1.20 -9.87 8.58
C MET A 34 0.00 -9.43 9.43
N ASN A 35 0.14 -9.62 10.74
CA ASN A 35 -0.78 -9.06 11.72
C ASN A 35 -0.14 -7.87 12.41
N ALA A 36 -0.98 -6.95 12.87
CA ALA A 36 -0.59 -5.92 13.82
C ALA A 36 -0.06 -6.57 15.11
N THR A 37 1.01 -6.01 15.68
CA THR A 37 1.60 -6.44 16.96
C THR A 37 1.35 -5.45 18.09
N TYR A 38 0.80 -4.27 17.78
CA TYR A 38 0.39 -3.25 18.75
C TYR A 38 -0.89 -2.54 18.32
N ASP A 39 -1.49 -1.79 19.24
CA ASP A 39 -2.57 -0.85 18.91
C ASP A 39 -1.96 0.47 18.41
N ALA A 40 -2.42 0.96 17.25
CA ALA A 40 -1.89 2.13 16.58
C ALA A 40 -2.56 3.41 17.08
N ASP A 41 -1.78 4.46 17.29
CA ASP A 41 -2.30 5.81 17.53
C ASP A 41 -2.92 6.39 16.25
N TYR A 42 -2.33 6.07 15.10
CA TYR A 42 -2.83 6.48 13.78
C TYR A 42 -2.63 5.39 12.72
N ILE A 43 -3.47 5.42 11.70
CA ILE A 43 -3.29 4.64 10.48
C ILE A 43 -3.17 5.56 9.28
N ILE A 44 -2.27 5.25 8.35
CA ILE A 44 -2.17 5.91 7.03
C ILE A 44 -2.80 4.98 6.00
N VAL A 45 -3.92 5.41 5.42
CA VAL A 45 -4.63 4.65 4.38
C VAL A 45 -4.20 5.17 3.02
N LEU A 46 -3.50 4.33 2.26
CA LEU A 46 -3.04 4.71 0.92
C LEU A 46 -4.17 4.66 -0.10
N GLY A 47 -4.21 5.66 -0.97
CA GLY A 47 -5.08 5.75 -2.13
C GLY A 47 -4.75 4.75 -3.24
N SER A 48 -5.64 4.60 -4.22
CA SER A 48 -5.49 3.62 -5.29
C SER A 48 -6.12 4.01 -6.62
N LYS A 49 -7.45 4.08 -6.69
CA LYS A 49 -8.20 4.51 -7.87
C LYS A 49 -9.65 4.77 -7.49
N VAL A 50 -10.20 5.84 -8.03
CA VAL A 50 -11.63 6.19 -8.07
C VAL A 50 -12.13 6.08 -9.52
N ASN A 51 -13.41 5.76 -9.71
CA ASN A 51 -14.09 5.79 -11.00
C ASN A 51 -15.22 6.85 -10.92
N GLY A 52 -14.97 8.03 -11.48
CA GLY A 52 -15.79 9.22 -11.22
C GLY A 52 -15.72 9.60 -9.74
N THR A 53 -16.78 9.27 -8.99
CA THR A 53 -16.87 9.47 -7.52
C THR A 53 -16.88 8.18 -6.71
N LYS A 54 -16.85 7.00 -7.36
CA LYS A 54 -16.94 5.70 -6.68
C LYS A 54 -15.56 5.08 -6.49
N PRO A 55 -15.20 4.60 -5.29
CA PRO A 55 -13.93 3.90 -5.10
C PRO A 55 -13.87 2.65 -5.99
N SER A 56 -12.69 2.35 -6.55
CA SER A 56 -12.42 1.03 -7.13
C SER A 56 -12.53 -0.06 -6.06
N TYR A 57 -12.67 -1.33 -6.45
CA TYR A 57 -12.68 -2.43 -5.48
C TYR A 57 -11.44 -2.46 -4.58
N SER A 58 -10.27 -2.14 -5.12
CA SER A 58 -9.03 -2.08 -4.36
C SER A 58 -9.08 -1.00 -3.28
N LEU A 59 -9.58 0.20 -3.63
CA LEU A 59 -9.76 1.30 -2.70
C LEU A 59 -10.84 0.98 -1.66
N GLN A 60 -11.96 0.39 -2.10
CA GLN A 60 -13.03 -0.04 -1.20
C GLN A 60 -12.52 -1.05 -0.15
N TYR A 61 -11.73 -2.05 -0.55
CA TYR A 61 -11.18 -3.01 0.41
C TYR A 61 -10.21 -2.37 1.42
N ARG A 62 -9.51 -1.29 1.04
CA ARG A 62 -8.70 -0.51 1.99
C ARG A 62 -9.57 0.28 2.96
N ILE A 63 -10.64 0.90 2.46
CA ILE A 63 -11.63 1.60 3.28
C ILE A 63 -12.26 0.62 4.28
N ASP A 64 -12.67 -0.56 3.82
CA ASP A 64 -13.28 -1.58 4.67
C ASP A 64 -12.29 -2.06 5.75
N LYS A 65 -11.02 -2.29 5.38
CA LYS A 65 -10.00 -2.73 6.34
C LYS A 65 -9.67 -1.64 7.36
N ALA A 66 -9.60 -0.38 6.93
CA ALA A 66 -9.41 0.76 7.82
C ALA A 66 -10.61 0.92 8.77
N ALA A 67 -11.84 0.83 8.26
CA ALA A 67 -13.05 0.92 9.07
C ALA A 67 -13.15 -0.22 10.10
N GLU A 68 -12.80 -1.46 9.71
CA GLU A 68 -12.72 -2.61 10.62
C GLU A 68 -11.81 -2.31 11.81
N TYR A 69 -10.62 -1.75 11.55
CA TYR A 69 -9.65 -1.41 12.59
C TYR A 69 -10.11 -0.23 13.47
N LEU A 70 -10.62 0.84 12.86
CA LEU A 70 -11.03 2.06 13.57
C LEU A 70 -12.24 1.86 14.48
N LYS A 71 -13.11 0.88 14.17
CA LYS A 71 -14.27 0.50 14.99
C LYS A 71 -13.87 -0.16 16.30
N SER A 72 -12.79 -0.93 16.31
CA SER A 72 -12.29 -1.58 17.53
C SER A 72 -11.28 -0.73 18.30
N HIS A 73 -10.80 0.38 17.72
CA HIS A 73 -9.80 1.26 18.32
C HIS A 73 -10.27 2.71 18.27
N GLU A 74 -11.15 3.11 19.20
CA GLU A 74 -11.83 4.41 19.18
C GLU A 74 -10.90 5.63 19.26
N LYS A 75 -9.69 5.47 19.81
CA LYS A 75 -8.69 6.52 19.94
C LYS A 75 -7.79 6.68 18.70
N THR A 76 -7.80 5.72 17.80
CA THR A 76 -6.97 5.76 16.59
C THR A 76 -7.54 6.74 15.59
N ILE A 77 -6.70 7.56 14.96
CA ILE A 77 -7.11 8.40 13.83
C ILE A 77 -6.72 7.78 12.49
N ALA A 78 -7.38 8.19 11.41
CA ALA A 78 -7.05 7.82 10.06
C ALA A 78 -6.53 9.02 9.26
N ILE A 79 -5.33 8.91 8.70
CA ILE A 79 -4.81 9.81 7.68
C ILE A 79 -5.08 9.13 6.33
N VAL A 80 -6.06 9.61 5.58
CA VAL A 80 -6.40 9.08 4.25
C VAL A 80 -5.65 9.89 3.20
N SER A 81 -4.76 9.23 2.45
CA SER A 81 -3.76 9.89 1.61
C SER A 81 -3.82 9.41 0.17
N GLY A 82 -4.08 10.34 -0.75
CA GLY A 82 -4.24 10.09 -2.17
C GLY A 82 -4.87 11.27 -2.89
N GLY A 83 -4.16 11.85 -3.85
CA GLY A 83 -4.66 12.94 -4.69
C GLY A 83 -5.69 12.52 -5.72
N GLN A 84 -5.92 13.39 -6.70
CA GLN A 84 -6.87 13.16 -7.79
C GLN A 84 -6.15 12.66 -9.04
N GLY A 85 -6.47 11.43 -9.44
CA GLY A 85 -5.94 10.79 -10.64
C GLY A 85 -6.64 11.25 -11.93
N LYS A 86 -6.04 10.88 -13.06
CA LYS A 86 -6.62 11.15 -14.38
C LYS A 86 -7.95 10.37 -14.56
N GLY A 87 -9.04 11.09 -14.81
CA GLY A 87 -10.37 10.50 -15.02
C GLY A 87 -11.15 10.24 -13.72
N GLU A 88 -10.71 10.84 -12.62
CA GLU A 88 -11.42 10.85 -11.33
C GLU A 88 -12.10 12.21 -11.15
N ASP A 89 -13.32 12.24 -10.61
CA ASP A 89 -14.06 13.49 -10.34
C ASP A 89 -13.73 14.06 -8.95
N ILE A 90 -13.18 13.23 -8.07
CA ILE A 90 -12.76 13.56 -6.70
C ILE A 90 -11.42 12.90 -6.39
N SER A 91 -10.70 13.43 -5.40
CA SER A 91 -9.48 12.78 -4.90
C SER A 91 -9.78 11.42 -4.24
N GLU A 92 -8.78 10.54 -4.28
CA GLU A 92 -8.83 9.25 -3.59
C GLU A 92 -9.04 9.44 -2.08
N ALA A 93 -8.40 10.45 -1.49
CA ALA A 93 -8.57 10.81 -0.08
C ALA A 93 -10.01 11.21 0.25
N LEU A 94 -10.68 12.00 -0.60
CA LEU A 94 -12.08 12.36 -0.38
C LEU A 94 -12.99 11.13 -0.48
N ALA A 95 -12.77 10.25 -1.46
CA ALA A 95 -13.50 9.00 -1.58
C ALA A 95 -13.31 8.11 -0.34
N MET A 96 -12.10 8.03 0.21
CA MET A 96 -11.81 7.30 1.44
C MET A 96 -12.51 7.91 2.66
N LYS A 97 -12.43 9.23 2.86
CA LYS A 97 -13.12 9.92 3.96
C LYS A 97 -14.63 9.67 3.92
N GLN A 98 -15.26 9.85 2.76
CA GLN A 98 -16.68 9.57 2.59
C GLN A 98 -17.02 8.11 2.85
N GLY A 99 -16.17 7.17 2.41
CA GLY A 99 -16.34 5.75 2.66
C GLY A 99 -16.27 5.37 4.14
N LEU A 100 -15.34 5.97 4.89
CA LEU A 100 -15.21 5.76 6.34
C LEU A 100 -16.39 6.36 7.12
N ILE A 101 -16.84 7.58 6.78
CA ILE A 101 -18.01 8.20 7.40
C ILE A 101 -19.27 7.35 7.18
N LYS A 102 -19.48 6.84 5.95
CA LYS A 102 -20.58 5.90 5.65
C LYS A 102 -20.55 4.62 6.48
N GLN A 103 -19.38 4.27 7.04
CA GLN A 103 -19.21 3.13 7.94
C GLN A 103 -19.24 3.52 9.43
N ASN A 104 -19.74 4.71 9.76
CA ASN A 104 -19.87 5.25 11.11
C ASN A 104 -18.54 5.53 11.82
N ILE A 105 -17.48 5.85 11.07
CA ILE A 105 -16.27 6.45 11.65
C ILE A 105 -16.50 7.95 11.83
N ALA A 106 -16.22 8.46 13.03
CA ALA A 106 -16.39 9.87 13.35
C ALA A 106 -15.48 10.75 12.46
N GLU A 107 -16.02 11.85 11.94
CA GLU A 107 -15.35 12.69 10.95
C GLU A 107 -14.09 13.38 11.51
N ASP A 108 -14.11 13.75 12.78
CA ASP A 108 -12.98 14.35 13.51
C ASP A 108 -11.79 13.40 13.67
N ARG A 109 -11.99 12.09 13.50
CA ARG A 109 -10.93 11.07 13.46
C ARG A 109 -10.30 10.89 12.09
N ILE A 110 -10.76 11.60 11.04
CA ILE A 110 -10.31 11.40 9.66
C ILE A 110 -9.63 12.67 9.13
N ILE A 111 -8.32 12.60 8.97
CA ILE A 111 -7.49 13.66 8.37
C ILE A 111 -7.24 13.31 6.89
N MET A 112 -7.44 14.28 6.00
CA MET A 112 -7.21 14.09 4.56
C MET A 112 -5.88 14.65 4.10
N GLU A 113 -5.24 13.92 3.19
CA GLU A 113 -4.13 14.39 2.35
C GLU A 113 -4.50 14.11 0.88
N ASP A 114 -4.75 15.15 0.09
CA ASP A 114 -5.36 15.06 -1.25
C ASP A 114 -4.47 15.58 -2.39
N LYS A 115 -3.15 15.65 -2.19
CA LYS A 115 -2.20 16.24 -3.14
C LYS A 115 -1.23 15.23 -3.74
N SER A 116 -1.03 14.10 -3.09
CA SER A 116 -0.11 13.07 -3.53
C SER A 116 -0.47 12.46 -4.90
N THR A 117 0.56 12.16 -5.68
CA THR A 117 0.47 11.49 -6.98
C THR A 117 1.23 10.16 -7.02
N SER A 118 1.93 9.83 -5.93
CA SER A 118 2.73 8.61 -5.79
C SER A 118 2.72 8.08 -4.36
N THR A 119 3.13 6.82 -4.18
CA THR A 119 3.26 6.23 -2.84
C THR A 119 4.28 6.98 -1.98
N ASP A 120 5.37 7.50 -2.55
CA ASP A 120 6.35 8.28 -1.80
C ASP A 120 5.76 9.60 -1.31
N GLU A 121 5.01 10.29 -2.18
CA GLU A 121 4.30 11.52 -1.81
C GLU A 121 3.22 11.24 -0.76
N ASN A 122 2.49 10.12 -0.86
CA ASN A 122 1.52 9.74 0.18
C ASN A 122 2.19 9.75 1.56
N ILE A 123 3.33 9.09 1.70
CA ILE A 123 4.05 9.05 2.97
C ILE A 123 4.60 10.44 3.33
N THR A 124 5.26 11.11 2.38
CA THR A 124 5.91 12.42 2.64
C THR A 124 4.91 13.46 3.10
N PHE A 125 3.72 13.50 2.48
CA PHE A 125 2.66 14.46 2.79
C PHE A 125 1.81 14.03 3.99
N SER A 126 1.69 12.72 4.27
CA SER A 126 1.02 12.24 5.49
C SER A 126 1.84 12.50 6.76
N LYS A 127 3.18 12.41 6.69
CA LYS A 127 4.07 12.61 7.85
C LYS A 127 3.80 13.88 8.67
N PRO A 128 3.70 15.09 8.09
CA PRO A 128 3.41 16.30 8.85
C PRO A 128 1.99 16.37 9.43
N LEU A 129 1.09 15.47 9.02
CA LEU A 129 -0.29 15.40 9.53
C LEU A 129 -0.42 14.51 10.78
N ILE A 130 0.65 13.81 11.17
CA ILE A 130 0.67 12.99 12.38
C ILE A 130 0.74 13.91 13.60
N PRO A 131 -0.23 13.83 14.53
CA PRO A 131 -0.18 14.60 15.78
C PRO A 131 1.08 14.31 16.58
N ALA A 132 1.63 15.35 17.24
CA ALA A 132 2.95 15.28 17.87
C ALA A 132 3.06 14.23 18.99
N ASP A 133 1.95 13.93 19.66
CA ASP A 133 1.82 12.94 20.74
C ASP A 133 1.64 11.51 20.24
N MET A 134 1.32 11.31 18.95
CA MET A 134 1.11 9.99 18.35
C MET A 134 2.41 9.42 17.77
N LYS A 135 2.79 8.21 18.20
CA LYS A 135 4.08 7.59 17.83
C LYS A 135 3.92 6.28 17.07
N LYS A 136 2.90 5.49 17.39
CA LYS A 136 2.68 4.17 16.81
C LYS A 136 1.75 4.28 15.60
N GLY A 137 2.32 4.12 14.41
CA GLY A 137 1.58 4.19 13.15
C GLY A 137 1.40 2.83 12.49
N MET A 138 0.34 2.68 11.71
CA MET A 138 0.21 1.59 10.73
C MET A 138 -0.06 2.11 9.33
N ILE A 139 0.22 1.29 8.33
CA ILE A 139 -0.12 1.55 6.94
C ILE A 139 -1.17 0.57 6.44
N VAL A 140 -2.24 1.10 5.83
CA VAL A 140 -3.30 0.32 5.21
C VAL A 140 -3.14 0.40 3.69
N THR A 141 -2.96 -0.75 3.06
CA THR A 141 -2.92 -0.91 1.60
C THR A 141 -3.27 -2.35 1.24
N ASN A 142 -3.46 -2.67 -0.04
CA ASN A 142 -3.70 -4.05 -0.46
C ASN A 142 -2.46 -4.94 -0.24
N ASP A 143 -2.68 -6.22 0.03
CA ASP A 143 -1.67 -7.22 0.36
C ASP A 143 -0.47 -7.25 -0.60
N PHE A 144 -0.69 -7.17 -1.91
CA PHE A 144 0.37 -7.16 -2.93
C PHE A 144 1.34 -5.98 -2.75
N HIS A 145 0.83 -4.84 -2.29
CA HIS A 145 1.58 -3.59 -2.21
C HIS A 145 2.26 -3.38 -0.85
N MET A 146 1.92 -4.19 0.16
CA MET A 146 2.32 -3.97 1.54
C MET A 146 3.84 -3.92 1.72
N PHE A 147 4.57 -4.83 1.06
CA PHE A 147 6.04 -4.87 1.16
C PHE A 147 6.68 -3.56 0.71
N ARG A 148 6.33 -3.08 -0.49
CA ARG A 148 6.90 -1.84 -1.05
C ARG A 148 6.47 -0.61 -0.25
N ALA A 149 5.19 -0.53 0.13
CA ALA A 149 4.67 0.59 0.90
C ALA A 149 5.40 0.76 2.25
N LYS A 150 5.60 -0.33 3.01
CA LYS A 150 6.36 -0.30 4.27
C LYS A 150 7.82 0.07 4.07
N LYS A 151 8.45 -0.40 2.99
CA LYS A 151 9.84 -0.06 2.70
C LYS A 151 10.01 1.43 2.36
N ILE A 152 9.09 2.01 1.59
CA ILE A 152 9.07 3.45 1.30
C ILE A 152 8.90 4.23 2.61
N ALA A 153 7.95 3.84 3.47
CA ALA A 153 7.75 4.48 4.76
C ALA A 153 9.03 4.45 5.62
N ALA A 154 9.67 3.28 5.73
CA ALA A 154 10.90 3.12 6.49
C ALA A 154 12.06 3.97 5.91
N LYS A 155 12.20 4.05 4.58
CA LYS A 155 13.21 4.90 3.92
C LYS A 155 13.00 6.38 4.24
N GLN A 156 11.75 6.81 4.38
CA GLN A 156 11.38 8.17 4.77
C GLN A 156 11.40 8.37 6.31
N GLY A 157 11.95 7.42 7.09
CA GLY A 157 12.08 7.54 8.54
C GLY A 157 10.79 7.29 9.32
N LEU A 158 9.78 6.67 8.70
CA LEU A 158 8.51 6.32 9.34
C LEU A 158 8.39 4.80 9.48
N GLN A 159 8.56 4.29 10.70
CA GLN A 159 8.41 2.86 10.98
C GLN A 159 6.94 2.54 11.21
N LEU A 160 6.31 1.89 10.22
CA LEU A 160 4.89 1.53 10.26
C LEU A 160 4.73 0.01 10.24
N GLU A 161 3.81 -0.50 11.05
CA GLU A 161 3.26 -1.84 10.85
C GLU A 161 2.23 -1.86 9.71
N GLY A 162 1.92 -3.06 9.22
CA GLY A 162 1.03 -3.23 8.07
C GLY A 162 -0.34 -3.75 8.48
N LEU A 163 -1.39 -3.14 7.92
CA LEU A 163 -2.76 -3.64 7.93
C LEU A 163 -3.15 -4.01 6.50
N PRO A 164 -2.85 -5.23 6.05
CA PRO A 164 -3.07 -5.63 4.66
C PRO A 164 -4.56 -5.82 4.38
N ALA A 165 -5.08 -5.02 3.44
CA ALA A 165 -6.37 -5.22 2.83
C ALA A 165 -6.29 -6.31 1.75
N LYS A 166 -7.38 -7.03 1.52
CA LYS A 166 -7.43 -8.03 0.43
C LYS A 166 -7.24 -7.37 -0.92
N THR A 167 -6.77 -8.15 -1.88
CA THR A 167 -6.74 -7.76 -3.29
C THR A 167 -7.93 -8.34 -4.06
N PRO A 168 -8.62 -7.56 -4.90
CA PRO A 168 -9.67 -8.08 -5.77
C PRO A 168 -9.12 -9.19 -6.69
N LYS A 169 -9.80 -10.36 -6.69
CA LYS A 169 -9.33 -11.56 -7.41
C LYS A 169 -8.87 -11.32 -8.86
N PRO A 170 -9.59 -10.52 -9.69
CA PRO A 170 -9.19 -10.31 -11.08
C PRO A 170 -7.84 -9.63 -11.26
N ILE A 171 -7.35 -8.90 -10.25
CA ILE A 171 -6.13 -8.10 -10.37
C ILE A 171 -4.93 -8.67 -9.58
N ILE A 172 -5.05 -9.83 -8.94
CA ILE A 172 -3.97 -10.40 -8.10
C ILE A 172 -2.69 -10.60 -8.94
N ILE A 173 -2.79 -11.36 -10.04
CA ILE A 173 -1.64 -11.67 -10.90
C ILE A 173 -1.03 -10.40 -11.53
N PRO A 174 -1.80 -9.53 -12.23
CA PRO A 174 -1.20 -8.34 -12.82
C PRO A 174 -0.64 -7.37 -11.78
N SER A 175 -1.22 -7.29 -10.58
CA SER A 175 -0.69 -6.44 -9.51
C SER A 175 0.63 -6.97 -8.97
N ASN A 176 0.78 -8.28 -8.76
CA ASN A 176 2.04 -8.88 -8.33
C ASN A 176 3.14 -8.70 -9.38
N VAL A 177 2.84 -8.90 -10.67
CA VAL A 177 3.80 -8.67 -11.75
C VAL A 177 4.26 -7.20 -11.78
N ARG A 178 3.32 -6.25 -11.66
CA ARG A 178 3.64 -4.84 -11.56
C ARG A 178 4.50 -4.54 -10.33
N GLU A 179 4.22 -5.16 -9.19
CA GLU A 179 5.06 -5.00 -8.00
C GLU A 179 6.45 -5.57 -8.18
N TYR A 180 6.63 -6.70 -8.86
CA TYR A 180 7.97 -7.21 -9.12
C TYR A 180 8.83 -6.20 -9.86
N LEU A 181 8.26 -5.57 -10.91
CA LEU A 181 8.93 -4.53 -11.68
C LEU A 181 9.18 -3.28 -10.82
N ALA A 182 8.17 -2.83 -10.06
CA ALA A 182 8.28 -1.65 -9.22
C ALA A 182 9.31 -1.82 -8.09
N ILE A 183 9.31 -2.93 -7.37
CA ILE A 183 10.29 -3.23 -6.32
C ILE A 183 11.71 -3.24 -6.91
N THR A 184 11.88 -3.91 -8.05
CA THR A 184 13.16 -3.97 -8.75
C THR A 184 13.65 -2.57 -9.11
N GLN A 185 12.78 -1.76 -9.73
CA GLN A 185 13.08 -0.37 -10.07
C GLN A 185 13.45 0.46 -8.83
N TYR A 186 12.70 0.33 -7.73
CA TYR A 186 12.92 1.11 -6.52
C TYR A 186 14.26 0.75 -5.84
N TRP A 187 14.68 -0.52 -5.87
CA TRP A 187 16.03 -0.90 -5.42
C TRP A 187 17.13 -0.25 -6.26
N PHE A 188 17.01 -0.29 -7.59
CA PHE A 188 17.99 0.38 -8.47
C PHE A 188 18.05 1.89 -8.27
N MET A 189 16.92 2.52 -7.92
CA MET A 189 16.83 3.95 -7.63
C MET A 189 17.14 4.29 -6.16
N ASN A 190 17.52 3.32 -5.31
CA ASN A 190 17.75 3.50 -3.87
C ASN A 190 16.56 4.14 -3.12
N ARG A 191 15.33 3.84 -3.55
CA ARG A 191 14.08 4.34 -2.93
C ARG A 191 13.54 3.42 -1.84
N ILE A 192 14.06 2.19 -1.73
CA ILE A 192 13.75 1.18 -0.69
C ILE A 192 14.96 0.31 -0.37
#